data_AF-A0A821MIX4-F1
#
_entry.id   AF-A0A821MIX4-F1
#
_cell.length_a   1.000
_cell.length_b   1.000
_cell.length_c   1.000
_cell.angle_alpha   90.00
_cell.angle_beta   90.00
_cell.angle_gamma   90.00
#
_symmetry.space_group_name_H-M   'P 1'
#
loop_
_entity.id
_entity.type
_entity.pdbx_description
1 polymer ?
#
loop_
_entity_poly.entity_id
_entity_poly.type
_entity_poly.pdbx_seq_one_letter_code
_entity_poly.pdbx_strand_id
1 'polypeptide(L)'
;IVVSIATRTALCIIGVPGQSKTLSFQIVLQNLQGAQLSAKPFCKRLPAIDPFFCLGSKYTRSQDIAFIFERAIKREQQYEQNRMNTRCVVFLDEASLPDEKKMVLKVLHPYLDDCKVAFVAVANKAFDAANANRMICIYRSLPSKEDQKILAYGCLGLQLQQREENEDNSLDKIIYG
;
A
#
# COMPACT_ATOMS: atom_id res chain seq x y z
N ILE A 1 -6.02 0.52 2.30
CA ILE A 1 -4.99 1.60 2.38
C ILE A 1 -5.58 2.90 2.94
N VAL A 2 -6.54 3.54 2.27
CA VAL A 2 -7.09 4.82 2.77
C VAL A 2 -7.64 4.71 4.20
N VAL A 3 -8.52 3.73 4.45
CA VAL A 3 -9.12 3.52 5.77
C VAL A 3 -8.05 3.21 6.82
N SER A 4 -7.12 2.31 6.53
CA SER A 4 -6.06 1.91 7.45
C SER A 4 -5.14 3.10 7.83
N ILE A 5 -4.88 4.01 6.90
CA ILE A 5 -4.13 5.24 7.19
C ILE A 5 -4.94 6.18 8.10
N ALA A 6 -6.23 6.36 7.81
CA ALA A 6 -7.10 7.22 8.61
C ALA A 6 -7.26 6.72 10.06
N THR A 7 -7.34 5.40 10.25
CA THR A 7 -7.49 4.75 11.56
C THR A 7 -6.17 4.39 12.23
N ARG A 8 -5.02 4.66 11.59
CA ARG A 8 -3.67 4.21 11.99
C ARG A 8 -3.54 2.69 12.18
N THR A 9 -4.42 1.91 11.57
CA THR A 9 -4.34 0.46 11.61
C THR A 9 -3.23 -0.03 10.69
N ALA A 10 -2.30 -0.83 11.21
CA ALA A 10 -1.24 -1.42 10.41
C ALA A 10 -1.81 -2.31 9.29
N LEU A 11 -1.34 -2.11 8.07
CA LEU A 11 -1.79 -2.84 6.88
C LEU A 11 -0.61 -3.48 6.15
N CYS A 12 -0.75 -4.73 5.74
CA CYS A 12 0.15 -5.38 4.80
C CYS A 12 -0.60 -5.89 3.59
N ILE A 13 -0.07 -5.63 2.39
CA ILE A 13 -0.57 -6.17 1.13
C ILE A 13 0.44 -7.19 0.61
N ILE A 14 0.02 -8.44 0.55
CA ILE A 14 0.83 -9.60 0.19
C ILE A 14 0.38 -10.09 -1.18
N GLY A 15 1.30 -10.33 -2.10
CA GLY A 15 1.00 -10.96 -3.39
C GLY A 15 2.21 -10.96 -4.31
N VAL A 16 2.13 -11.65 -5.45
CA VAL A 16 3.27 -11.74 -6.37
C VAL A 16 3.70 -10.36 -6.93
N PRO A 17 4.94 -10.19 -7.39
CA PRO A 17 5.37 -8.99 -8.11
C PRO A 17 4.44 -8.64 -9.27
N GLY A 18 4.30 -7.35 -9.59
CA GLY A 18 3.45 -6.89 -10.70
C GLY A 18 1.95 -6.80 -10.42
N GLN A 19 1.50 -6.99 -9.18
CA GLN A 19 0.07 -6.94 -8.80
C GLN A 19 -0.42 -5.57 -8.29
N SER A 20 0.14 -4.48 -8.82
CA SER A 20 -0.26 -3.09 -8.51
C SER A 20 -0.24 -2.71 -7.02
N LYS A 21 0.52 -3.42 -6.18
CA LYS A 21 0.56 -3.19 -4.73
C LYS A 21 1.14 -1.81 -4.38
N THR A 22 2.34 -1.53 -4.87
CA THR A 22 3.01 -0.22 -4.70
C THR A 22 2.25 0.89 -5.44
N LEU A 23 1.73 0.62 -6.64
CA LEU A 23 0.91 1.56 -7.39
C LEU A 23 -0.35 1.98 -6.62
N SER A 24 -1.00 1.04 -5.93
CA SER A 24 -2.18 1.34 -5.11
C SER A 24 -1.86 2.36 -4.01
N PHE A 25 -0.68 2.27 -3.40
CA PHE A 25 -0.24 3.26 -2.41
C PHE A 25 0.07 4.62 -3.05
N GLN A 26 0.73 4.62 -4.22
CA GLN A 26 1.02 5.86 -4.96
C GLN A 26 -0.27 6.61 -5.37
N ILE A 27 -1.30 5.88 -5.82
CA ILE A 27 -2.61 6.47 -6.13
C ILE A 27 -3.19 7.14 -4.88
N VAL A 28 -3.10 6.50 -3.72
CA VAL A 28 -3.58 7.09 -2.46
C VAL A 28 -2.80 8.36 -2.11
N LEU A 29 -1.48 8.36 -2.25
CA LEU A 29 -0.64 9.54 -1.99
C LEU A 29 -0.98 10.71 -2.92
N GLN A 30 -1.22 10.44 -4.21
CA GLN A 30 -1.62 11.46 -5.18
C GLN A 30 -3.02 12.03 -4.91
N ASN A 31 -3.91 11.22 -4.32
CA ASN A 31 -5.28 11.65 -4.06
C ASN A 31 -5.47 12.34 -2.70
N LEU A 32 -4.59 12.10 -1.71
CA LEU A 32 -4.70 12.60 -0.34
C LEU A 32 -3.63 13.65 -0.03
N GLN A 33 -3.76 14.81 -0.68
CA GLN A 33 -2.85 15.95 -0.54
C GLN A 33 -3.41 17.06 0.38
N GLY A 34 -4.48 16.76 1.11
CA GLY A 34 -5.19 17.71 1.97
C GLY A 34 -6.33 18.45 1.26
N ALA A 35 -7.09 19.24 2.02
CA ALA A 35 -8.35 19.84 1.55
C ALA A 35 -8.21 20.80 0.37
N GLN A 36 -7.07 21.48 0.27
CA GLN A 36 -6.81 22.47 -0.80
C GLN A 36 -6.40 21.81 -2.12
N LEU A 37 -5.55 20.78 -2.06
CA LEU A 37 -4.94 20.17 -3.25
C LEU A 37 -5.69 18.94 -3.78
N SER A 38 -6.42 18.23 -2.91
CA SER A 38 -7.10 16.99 -3.33
C SER A 38 -8.25 17.31 -4.29
N ALA A 39 -8.26 16.71 -5.48
CA ALA A 39 -9.29 16.99 -6.49
C ALA A 39 -10.71 16.54 -6.08
N LYS A 40 -10.82 15.35 -5.48
CA LYS A 40 -12.12 14.73 -5.18
C LYS A 40 -12.70 15.20 -3.84
N PRO A 41 -14.00 15.54 -3.74
CA PRO A 41 -14.63 15.96 -2.48
C PRO A 41 -14.49 14.96 -1.33
N PHE A 42 -14.49 13.66 -1.63
CA PHE A 42 -14.23 12.61 -0.65
C PHE A 42 -12.84 12.71 -0.04
N CYS A 43 -11.81 12.89 -0.88
CA CYS A 43 -10.41 13.01 -0.46
C CYS A 43 -10.15 14.27 0.36
N LYS A 44 -10.85 15.38 0.08
CA LYS A 44 -10.72 16.63 0.84
C LYS A 44 -11.13 16.51 2.31
N ARG A 45 -11.98 15.53 2.66
CA ARG A 45 -12.40 15.26 4.04
C ARG A 45 -11.42 14.39 4.82
N LEU A 46 -10.48 13.78 4.13
CA LEU A 46 -9.47 12.91 4.73
C LEU A 46 -8.19 13.71 5.04
N PRO A 47 -7.39 13.25 6.01
CA PRO A 47 -6.10 13.87 6.29
C PRO A 47 -5.18 13.83 5.06
N ALA A 48 -4.34 14.85 4.90
CA ALA A 48 -3.21 14.79 3.99
C ALA A 48 -2.23 13.69 4.42
N ILE A 49 -1.51 13.10 3.49
CA ILE A 49 -0.52 12.06 3.79
C ILE A 49 0.90 12.61 3.64
N ASP A 50 1.73 12.35 4.64
CA ASP A 50 3.18 12.59 4.60
C ASP A 50 3.93 11.23 4.67
N PRO A 51 4.44 10.70 3.54
CA PRO A 51 5.00 9.35 3.49
C PRO A 51 6.47 9.30 3.91
N PHE A 52 6.82 8.25 4.67
CA PHE A 52 8.18 7.89 5.05
C PHE A 52 8.52 6.53 4.43
N PHE A 53 9.30 6.55 3.35
CA PHE A 53 9.63 5.34 2.60
C PHE A 53 10.76 4.55 3.26
N CYS A 54 10.52 3.26 3.44
CA CYS A 54 11.51 2.26 3.81
C CYS A 54 11.55 1.21 2.70
N LEU A 55 12.74 0.96 2.14
CA LEU A 55 12.94 -0.08 1.14
C LEU A 55 13.53 -1.32 1.82
N GLY A 56 12.82 -2.44 1.71
CA GLY A 56 13.30 -3.74 2.12
C GLY A 56 14.43 -4.22 1.22
N SER A 57 15.51 -4.72 1.82
CA SER A 57 16.61 -5.37 1.12
C SER A 57 17.26 -6.39 2.06
N LYS A 58 18.13 -7.26 1.51
CA LYS A 58 18.92 -8.20 2.33
C LYS A 58 19.86 -7.52 3.32
N TYR A 59 20.17 -6.24 3.11
CA TYR A 59 21.08 -5.45 3.94
C TYR A 59 20.35 -4.48 4.87
N THR A 60 19.01 -4.42 4.81
CA THR A 60 18.23 -3.55 5.68
C THR A 60 18.44 -3.95 7.14
N ARG A 61 18.84 -2.99 7.98
CA ARG A 61 19.08 -3.20 9.40
C ARG A 61 17.88 -2.72 10.19
N SER A 62 17.66 -3.33 11.36
CA SER A 62 16.58 -2.95 12.27
C SER A 62 16.69 -1.48 12.71
N GLN A 63 17.92 -0.98 12.88
CA GLN A 63 18.22 0.40 13.24
C GLN A 63 17.74 1.41 12.18
N ASP A 64 17.85 1.06 10.90
CA ASP A 64 17.43 1.93 9.80
C ASP A 64 15.89 2.08 9.80
N ILE A 65 15.18 0.97 10.05
CA ILE A 65 13.71 0.96 10.18
C ILE A 65 13.30 1.79 11.41
N ALA A 66 13.90 1.54 12.58
CA ALA A 66 13.62 2.29 13.80
C ALA A 66 13.84 3.80 13.60
N PHE A 67 14.95 4.19 12.96
CA PHE A 67 15.25 5.59 12.69
C PHE A 67 14.16 6.28 11.84
N ILE A 68 13.63 5.57 10.83
CA ILE A 68 12.52 6.09 10.01
C ILE A 68 11.25 6.25 10.85
N PHE A 69 10.90 5.26 11.67
CA PHE A 69 9.75 5.34 12.57
C PHE A 69 9.86 6.49 13.56
N GLU A 70 11.01 6.67 14.22
CA GLU A 70 11.23 7.76 15.15
C GLU A 70 11.09 9.14 14.48
N ARG A 71 11.58 9.28 13.23
CA ARG A 71 11.39 10.51 12.45
C ARG A 71 9.93 10.75 12.10
N ALA A 72 9.21 9.70 11.68
CA ALA A 72 7.79 9.79 11.37
C ALA A 72 6.97 10.17 12.61
N ILE A 73 7.25 9.57 13.78
CA ILE A 73 6.57 9.87 15.05
C ILE A 73 6.81 11.31 15.47
N LYS A 74 8.07 11.79 15.42
CA LYS A 74 8.38 13.19 15.71
C LYS A 74 7.64 14.14 14.77
N ARG A 75 7.51 13.79 13.49
CA ARG A 75 6.80 14.59 12.49
C ARG A 75 5.29 14.60 12.74
N GLU A 76 4.69 13.47 13.06
CA GLU A 76 3.26 13.37 13.45
C GLU A 76 2.98 14.25 14.67
N GLN A 77 3.83 14.21 15.71
CA GLN A 77 3.69 15.06 16.89
C GLN A 77 3.73 16.55 16.55
N GLN A 78 4.59 16.97 15.62
CA GLN A 78 4.61 18.35 15.13
C GLN A 78 3.31 18.73 14.42
N TYR A 79 2.72 17.83 13.63
CA TYR A 79 1.44 18.09 12.98
C TYR A 79 0.30 18.18 13.99
N GLU A 80 0.27 17.31 15.00
CA GLU A 80 -0.73 17.35 16.07
C GLU A 80 -0.62 18.66 16.89
N GLN A 81 0.59 19.08 17.26
CA GLN A 81 0.83 20.35 17.97
C GLN A 81 0.36 21.57 17.16
N ASN A 82 0.60 21.57 15.85
CA ASN A 82 0.20 22.64 14.94
C ASN A 82 -1.26 22.51 14.45
N ARG A 83 -2.03 21.53 14.94
CA ARG A 83 -3.42 21.23 14.54
C ARG A 83 -3.58 21.06 13.02
N MET A 84 -2.57 20.50 12.38
CA MET A 84 -2.57 20.19 10.96
C MET A 84 -3.27 18.86 10.72
N ASN A 85 -4.22 18.80 9.79
CA ASN A 85 -4.90 17.57 9.41
C ASN A 85 -4.04 16.74 8.43
N THR A 86 -2.87 16.31 8.90
CA THR A 86 -1.89 15.52 8.14
C THR A 86 -1.55 14.27 8.95
N ARG A 87 -1.36 13.15 8.26
CA ARG A 87 -0.96 11.85 8.82
C ARG A 87 0.37 11.42 8.24
N CYS A 88 1.34 11.15 9.11
CA CYS A 88 2.57 10.49 8.74
C CYS A 88 2.31 8.99 8.51
N VAL A 89 2.82 8.47 7.41
CA VAL A 89 2.67 7.05 7.03
C VAL A 89 4.04 6.46 6.76
N VAL A 90 4.44 5.44 7.51
CA VAL A 90 5.62 4.64 7.17
C VAL A 90 5.20 3.62 6.13
N PHE A 91 5.82 3.70 4.95
CA PHE A 91 5.60 2.77 3.84
C PHE A 91 6.80 1.86 3.67
N LEU A 92 6.63 0.56 3.92
CA LEU A 92 7.68 -0.45 3.76
C LEU A 92 7.44 -1.23 2.46
N ASP A 93 8.24 -0.96 1.43
CA ASP A 93 8.23 -1.75 0.20
C ASP A 93 9.16 -2.96 0.32
N GLU A 94 8.85 -4.02 -0.42
CA GLU A 94 9.62 -5.28 -0.43
C GLU A 94 9.87 -5.87 0.97
N ALA A 95 8.86 -5.81 1.84
CA ALA A 95 9.00 -6.14 3.26
C ALA A 95 9.39 -7.60 3.56
N SER A 96 9.30 -8.50 2.59
CA SER A 96 9.71 -9.91 2.69
C SER A 96 11.18 -10.17 2.34
N LEU A 97 11.96 -9.15 1.96
CA LEU A 97 13.38 -9.31 1.60
C LEU A 97 14.38 -9.28 2.77
N PRO A 98 14.15 -8.58 3.89
CA PRO A 98 15.06 -8.61 5.03
C PRO A 98 15.30 -10.02 5.56
N ASP A 99 16.51 -10.27 6.06
CA ASP A 99 16.94 -11.59 6.52
C ASP A 99 16.15 -12.02 7.78
N GLU A 100 15.30 -13.02 7.62
CA GLU A 100 14.46 -13.58 8.69
C GLU A 100 15.31 -14.14 9.84
N LYS A 101 16.50 -14.68 9.56
CA LYS A 101 17.41 -15.20 10.60
C LYS A 101 17.92 -14.08 11.52
N LYS A 102 18.05 -12.86 11.00
CA LYS A 102 18.46 -11.68 11.75
C LYS A 102 17.29 -10.99 12.45
N MET A 103 16.06 -11.48 12.24
CA MET A 103 14.85 -11.00 12.88
C MET A 103 14.67 -9.47 12.76
N VAL A 104 15.09 -8.91 11.63
CA VAL A 104 15.14 -7.46 11.38
C VAL A 104 13.78 -6.80 11.65
N LEU A 105 12.70 -7.48 11.27
CA LEU A 105 11.33 -6.98 11.36
C LEU A 105 10.76 -7.00 12.78
N LYS A 106 11.40 -7.67 13.75
CA LYS A 106 10.96 -7.60 15.17
C LYS A 106 10.98 -6.18 15.72
N VAL A 107 11.81 -5.31 15.13
CA VAL A 107 11.85 -3.89 15.47
C VAL A 107 10.51 -3.20 15.25
N LEU A 108 9.64 -3.74 14.38
CA LEU A 108 8.31 -3.21 14.11
C LEU A 108 7.35 -3.38 15.29
N HIS A 109 7.49 -4.45 16.10
CA HIS A 109 6.52 -4.81 17.13
C HIS A 109 6.08 -3.64 18.03
N PRO A 110 7.00 -2.92 18.72
CA PRO A 110 6.60 -1.81 19.57
C PRO A 110 5.89 -0.70 18.79
N TYR A 111 6.30 -0.44 17.55
CA TYR A 111 5.69 0.60 16.72
C TYR A 111 4.29 0.24 16.23
N LEU A 112 4.06 -1.03 15.91
CA LEU A 112 2.75 -1.54 15.49
C LEU A 112 1.81 -1.73 16.68
N ASP A 113 2.32 -1.98 17.88
CA ASP A 113 1.50 -2.08 19.10
C ASP A 113 1.04 -0.67 19.55
N ASP A 114 1.93 0.34 19.49
CA ASP A 114 1.61 1.73 19.87
C ASP A 114 0.78 2.49 18.81
N CYS A 115 0.89 2.13 17.52
CA CYS A 115 0.17 2.74 16.40
C CYS A 115 0.22 4.29 16.33
N LYS A 116 1.31 4.93 16.78
CA LYS A 116 1.47 6.40 16.79
C LYS A 116 1.43 7.01 15.38
N VAL A 117 1.95 6.27 14.39
CA VAL A 117 1.93 6.63 12.97
C VAL A 117 1.27 5.51 12.18
N ALA A 118 0.69 5.85 11.03
CA ALA A 118 0.12 4.83 10.15
C ALA A 118 1.24 4.00 9.50
N PHE A 119 0.96 2.70 9.28
CA PHE A 119 1.91 1.78 8.67
C PHE A 119 1.27 1.02 7.51
N VAL A 120 1.97 1.01 6.37
CA VAL A 120 1.59 0.22 5.20
C VAL A 120 2.80 -0.53 4.69
N ALA A 121 2.71 -1.85 4.64
CA ALA A 121 3.73 -2.71 4.06
C ALA A 121 3.23 -3.36 2.77
N VAL A 122 4.16 -3.57 1.84
CA VAL A 122 3.95 -4.37 0.64
C VAL A 122 4.98 -5.49 0.63
N ALA A 123 4.52 -6.73 0.42
CA ALA A 123 5.38 -7.90 0.45
C ALA A 123 5.01 -8.90 -0.65
N ASN A 124 6.00 -9.71 -1.04
CA ASN A 124 5.79 -10.80 -1.98
C ASN A 124 5.55 -12.15 -1.28
N LYS A 125 5.93 -12.25 -0.01
CA LYS A 125 5.69 -13.41 0.86
C LYS A 125 5.01 -12.94 2.15
N ALA A 126 4.35 -13.87 2.82
CA ALA A 126 3.76 -13.60 4.12
C ALA A 126 4.84 -13.30 5.16
N PHE A 127 4.48 -12.49 6.14
CA PHE A 127 5.30 -12.25 7.33
C PHE A 127 5.20 -13.45 8.29
N ASP A 128 6.12 -13.49 9.26
CA ASP A 128 5.97 -14.38 10.40
C ASP A 128 4.68 -14.06 11.19
N ALA A 129 4.19 -15.05 11.96
CA ALA A 129 2.96 -14.90 12.71
C ALA A 129 3.02 -13.73 13.71
N ALA A 130 4.20 -13.45 14.27
CA ALA A 130 4.38 -12.37 15.25
C ALA A 130 4.10 -10.98 14.66
N ASN A 131 4.56 -10.71 13.42
CA ASN A 131 4.22 -9.48 12.72
C ASN A 131 2.80 -9.52 12.18
N ALA A 132 2.39 -10.63 11.56
CA ALA A 132 1.06 -10.76 10.95
C ALA A 132 -0.08 -10.53 11.94
N ASN A 133 0.05 -10.96 13.20
CA ASN A 133 -0.97 -10.78 14.22
C ASN A 133 -1.18 -9.30 14.64
N ARG A 134 -0.26 -8.41 14.28
CA ARG A 134 -0.31 -6.97 14.60
C ARG A 134 -0.81 -6.12 13.45
N MET A 135 -1.16 -6.72 12.32
CA MET A 135 -1.55 -6.00 11.11
C MET A 135 -2.68 -6.70 10.38
N ILE A 136 -3.44 -5.93 9.61
CA ILE A 136 -4.38 -6.50 8.64
C ILE A 136 -3.56 -6.99 7.45
N CYS A 137 -3.64 -8.28 7.15
CA CYS A 137 -2.97 -8.88 5.99
C CYS A 137 -3.98 -9.08 4.85
N ILE A 138 -3.80 -8.36 3.74
CA ILE A 138 -4.57 -8.53 2.51
C ILE A 138 -3.76 -9.37 1.53
N TYR A 139 -4.30 -10.52 1.14
CA TYR A 139 -3.71 -11.38 0.13
C TYR A 139 -4.30 -11.08 -1.25
N ARG A 140 -3.43 -10.84 -2.23
CA ARG A 140 -3.80 -10.64 -3.64
C ARG A 140 -3.58 -11.94 -4.40
N SER A 141 -4.66 -12.50 -4.91
CA SER A 141 -4.64 -13.61 -5.85
C SER A 141 -4.08 -13.16 -7.21
N LEU A 142 -3.67 -14.14 -8.02
CA LEU A 142 -3.38 -13.89 -9.43
C LEU A 142 -4.67 -13.44 -10.15
N PRO A 143 -4.56 -12.49 -11.08
CA PRO A 143 -5.71 -12.03 -11.86
C PRO A 143 -6.19 -13.17 -12.76
N SER A 144 -7.50 -13.35 -12.82
CA SER A 144 -8.12 -14.27 -13.78
C SER A 144 -7.95 -13.75 -15.21
N LYS A 145 -8.23 -14.61 -16.21
CA LYS A 145 -8.26 -14.17 -17.61
C LYS A 145 -9.24 -13.02 -17.84
N GLU A 146 -10.35 -13.00 -17.10
CA GLU A 146 -11.34 -11.93 -17.21
C GLU A 146 -10.82 -10.61 -16.63
N ASP A 147 -10.16 -10.66 -15.46
CA ASP A 147 -9.52 -9.48 -14.86
C ASP A 147 -8.47 -8.87 -15.82
N GLN A 148 -7.70 -9.73 -16.50
CA GLN A 148 -6.71 -9.30 -17.48
C GLN A 148 -7.36 -8.64 -18.70
N LYS A 149 -8.47 -9.19 -19.20
CA LYS A 149 -9.26 -8.57 -20.27
C LYS A 149 -9.76 -7.20 -19.83
N ILE A 150 -10.42 -7.10 -18.67
CA ILE A 150 -10.92 -5.82 -18.12
C ILE A 150 -9.79 -4.79 -18.02
N LEU A 151 -8.62 -5.20 -17.52
CA LEU A 151 -7.46 -4.32 -17.44
C LEU A 151 -7.01 -3.85 -18.83
N ALA A 152 -6.91 -4.75 -19.81
CA ALA A 152 -6.52 -4.42 -21.18
C ALA A 152 -7.51 -3.44 -21.83
N TYR A 153 -8.82 -3.70 -21.71
CA TYR A 153 -9.86 -2.80 -22.19
C TYR A 153 -9.74 -1.40 -21.53
N GLY A 154 -9.54 -1.36 -20.21
CA GLY A 154 -9.34 -0.11 -19.46
C GLY A 154 -8.11 0.67 -19.93
N CYS A 155 -6.98 -0.01 -20.19
CA CYS A 155 -5.77 0.61 -20.73
C CYS A 155 -5.95 1.15 -22.16
N LEU A 156 -6.78 0.50 -22.97
CA LEU A 156 -7.10 0.93 -24.34
C LEU A 156 -8.21 2.00 -24.40
N GLY A 157 -8.81 2.36 -23.26
CA GLY A 157 -9.93 3.31 -23.22
C GLY A 157 -11.23 2.75 -23.82
N LEU A 158 -11.32 1.43 -23.94
CA LEU A 158 -12.48 0.74 -24.49
C LEU A 158 -13.48 0.41 -23.37
N GLN A 159 -14.78 0.52 -23.67
CA GLN A 159 -15.85 0.12 -22.75
C GLN A 159 -16.25 -1.33 -23.02
N LEU A 160 -16.34 -2.14 -21.96
CA LEU A 160 -17.01 -3.44 -22.02
C LEU A 160 -18.51 -3.18 -22.18
N GLN A 161 -19.01 -3.27 -23.41
CA GLN A 161 -20.45 -3.38 -23.63
C GLN A 161 -20.91 -4.69 -22.97
N GLN A 162 -21.95 -4.60 -22.12
CA GLN A 162 -22.58 -5.79 -21.56
C GLN A 162 -23.01 -6.68 -22.73
N ARG A 163 -22.48 -7.90 -22.81
CA ARG A 163 -22.83 -8.88 -23.83
C ARG A 163 -24.34 -9.14 -23.77
N GLU A 164 -25.07 -8.69 -24.78
CA GLU A 164 -26.09 -9.56 -25.36
C GLU A 164 -25.35 -10.71 -26.03
N GLU A 165 -25.74 -11.95 -25.71
CA GLU A 165 -25.26 -13.16 -26.36
C GLU A 165 -25.60 -13.07 -27.85
N ASN A 166 -24.70 -12.55 -28.68
CA ASN A 166 -24.55 -12.81 -30.10
C ASN A 166 -23.56 -11.77 -30.65
N GLU A 167 -22.29 -12.15 -30.78
CA GLU A 167 -21.43 -11.83 -31.92
C GLU A 167 -19.96 -12.15 -31.60
N ASP A 168 -19.36 -12.92 -32.49
CA ASP A 168 -17.95 -13.31 -32.57
C ASP A 168 -17.04 -12.08 -32.75
N ASN A 169 -16.83 -11.30 -31.70
CA ASN A 169 -15.81 -10.25 -31.71
C ASN A 169 -14.46 -10.79 -31.20
N SER A 170 -13.70 -11.21 -32.19
CA SER A 170 -12.32 -11.70 -32.23
C SER A 170 -11.32 -10.86 -31.41
N LEU A 171 -11.15 -11.19 -30.13
CA LEU A 171 -9.93 -10.85 -29.36
C LEU A 171 -8.99 -12.05 -29.19
N ASP A 172 -9.45 -13.27 -29.45
CA ASP A 172 -8.62 -14.48 -29.41
C ASP A 172 -7.53 -14.47 -30.50
N LYS A 173 -7.63 -13.58 -31.51
CA LYS A 173 -6.57 -13.36 -32.51
C LYS A 173 -5.45 -12.43 -32.06
N ILE A 174 -5.66 -11.61 -31.03
CA ILE A 174 -4.69 -10.58 -30.61
C ILE A 174 -3.71 -11.13 -29.55
N ILE A 175 -4.10 -12.20 -28.86
CA ILE A 175 -3.25 -12.89 -27.86
C ILE A 175 -2.58 -14.11 -28.50
N TYR A 176 -1.82 -13.89 -29.58
CA TYR A 176 -0.78 -14.81 -30.02
C TYR A 176 0.47 -13.97 -30.34
N GLY A 177 1.33 -13.86 -29.34
CA GLY A 177 2.64 -13.22 -29.39
C GLY A 177 3.49 -13.74 -28.25
#